data_AF-A0A7C5DAR9-F1
#
_entry.id   AF-A0A7C5DAR9-F1
#
_cell.length_a   1.000
_cell.length_b   1.000
_cell.length_c   1.000
_cell.angle_alpha   90.00
_cell.angle_beta   90.00
_cell.angle_gamma   90.00
#
_symmetry.space_group_name_H-M   'P 1'
#
loop_
_entity.id
_entity.type
_entity.pdbx_description
1 polymer ?
#
loop_
_entity_poly.entity_id
_entity_poly.type
_entity_poly.pdbx_seq_one_letter_code
_entity_poly.pdbx_strand_id
1 'polypeptide(L)'
;MSWEEDIKLLLEEEKRHNRAKEKSDKIRNIILFLILIILIISLFHCPCPNAPTHVKGYELDKKVVDQYGNPLEGATVILYNHKNGMVVAQNETDENGWCNFTNLQYGHYFLWVSYGGITSSEWVWLKEDINITNTLTLPTEGLGACGL
;
A
#
# COMPACT_ATOMS: atom_id res chain seq x y z
N MET A 1 -36.05 70.96 -19.88
CA MET A 1 -35.73 69.73 -19.14
C MET A 1 -36.08 68.58 -20.07
N SER A 2 -35.07 67.94 -20.65
CA SER A 2 -35.19 67.17 -21.89
C SER A 2 -35.36 65.68 -21.57
N TRP A 3 -36.60 65.18 -21.69
CA TRP A 3 -36.95 63.78 -21.42
C TRP A 3 -36.14 62.77 -22.26
N GLU A 4 -35.62 63.18 -23.41
CA GLU A 4 -34.73 62.36 -24.23
C GLU A 4 -33.36 62.14 -23.59
N GLU A 5 -32.85 63.12 -22.84
CA GLU A 5 -31.60 63.01 -22.09
C GLU A 5 -31.79 62.05 -20.91
N ASP A 6 -32.93 62.14 -20.21
CA ASP A 6 -33.28 61.23 -19.12
C ASP A 6 -33.39 59.77 -19.60
N ILE A 7 -34.01 59.52 -20.76
CA ILE A 7 -34.08 58.18 -21.36
C ILE A 7 -32.68 57.65 -21.73
N LYS A 8 -31.81 58.49 -22.29
CA LYS A 8 -30.42 58.09 -22.62
C LYS A 8 -29.62 57.76 -21.37
N LEU A 9 -29.78 58.55 -20.30
CA LEU A 9 -29.13 58.30 -19.01
C LEU A 9 -29.58 56.96 -18.41
N LEU A 10 -30.88 56.68 -18.41
CA LEU A 10 -31.44 55.41 -17.91
C LEU A 10 -30.93 54.20 -18.72
N LEU A 11 -30.90 54.31 -20.06
CA LEU A 11 -30.36 53.26 -20.93
C LEU A 11 -28.87 53.02 -20.69
N GLU A 12 -28.10 54.07 -20.40
CA GLU A 12 -26.68 53.94 -20.06
C GLU A 12 -26.47 53.29 -18.69
N GLU A 13 -27.29 53.60 -17.69
CA GLU A 13 -27.29 52.92 -16.39
C GLU A 13 -27.61 51.44 -16.51
N GLU A 14 -28.65 51.09 -17.26
CA GLU A 14 -29.02 49.69 -17.50
C GLU A 14 -27.92 48.94 -18.26
N LYS A 15 -27.33 49.53 -19.31
CA LYS A 15 -26.18 48.95 -20.02
C LYS A 15 -24.96 48.79 -19.12
N ARG A 16 -24.69 49.75 -18.23
CA ARG A 16 -23.61 49.65 -17.23
C ARG A 16 -23.88 48.51 -16.25
N HIS A 17 -25.11 48.39 -15.76
CA HIS A 17 -25.54 47.32 -14.85
C HIS A 17 -25.45 45.94 -15.52
N ASN A 18 -25.93 45.80 -16.76
CA ASN A 18 -25.89 44.54 -17.51
C ASN A 18 -24.45 44.12 -17.83
N ARG A 19 -23.57 45.06 -18.20
CA ARG A 19 -22.14 44.76 -18.37
C ARG A 19 -21.45 44.34 -17.07
N ALA A 20 -21.84 44.94 -15.94
CA ALA A 20 -21.31 44.55 -14.63
C ALA A 20 -21.79 43.14 -14.23
N LYS A 21 -23.06 42.82 -14.47
CA LYS A 21 -23.63 41.49 -14.24
C LYS A 21 -22.99 40.42 -15.11
N GLU A 22 -22.80 40.70 -16.41
CA GLU A 22 -22.12 39.79 -17.34
C GLU A 22 -20.66 39.54 -16.92
N LYS A 23 -19.93 40.59 -16.51
CA LYS A 23 -18.57 40.44 -15.96
C LYS A 23 -18.56 39.61 -14.68
N SER A 24 -19.51 39.85 -13.78
CA SER A 24 -19.65 39.10 -12.53
C SER A 24 -19.97 37.62 -12.79
N ASP A 25 -20.89 37.34 -13.70
CA ASP A 25 -21.26 35.97 -14.08
C ASP A 25 -20.10 35.25 -14.78
N LYS A 26 -19.34 35.94 -15.65
CA LYS A 26 -18.11 35.41 -16.25
C LYS A 26 -17.06 35.08 -15.19
N ILE A 27 -16.82 35.99 -14.24
CA ILE A 27 -15.88 35.77 -13.14
C ILE A 27 -16.34 34.59 -12.26
N ARG A 28 -17.63 34.55 -11.88
CA ARG A 28 -18.21 33.45 -11.11
C ARG A 28 -18.03 32.12 -11.83
N ASN A 29 -18.33 32.06 -13.13
CA ASN A 29 -18.18 30.83 -13.91
C ASN A 29 -16.72 30.40 -14.04
N ILE A 30 -15.78 31.34 -14.19
CA ILE A 30 -14.34 31.04 -14.18
C ILE A 30 -13.91 30.47 -12.82
N ILE A 31 -14.34 31.09 -11.72
CA ILE A 31 -14.05 30.61 -10.35
C ILE A 31 -14.62 29.20 -10.13
N LEU A 32 -15.86 28.95 -10.54
CA LEU A 32 -16.49 27.63 -10.44
C LEU A 32 -15.73 26.57 -11.26
N PHE A 33 -15.23 26.93 -12.45
CA PHE A 33 -14.42 26.03 -13.28
C PHE A 33 -13.06 25.73 -12.64
N LEU A 34 -12.40 26.72 -12.03
CA LEU A 34 -11.14 26.52 -11.31
C LEU A 34 -11.31 25.65 -10.06
N ILE A 35 -12.38 25.83 -9.28
CA ILE A 35 -12.69 24.97 -8.12
C ILE A 35 -12.93 23.53 -8.58
N LEU A 36 -13.71 23.33 -9.66
CA LEU A 36 -13.95 22.01 -10.22
C LEU A 36 -12.65 21.36 -10.73
N ILE A 37 -11.79 22.12 -11.41
CA ILE A 37 -10.46 21.66 -11.84
C ILE A 37 -9.62 21.27 -10.64
N ILE A 38 -9.59 22.05 -9.55
CA ILE A 38 -8.84 21.71 -8.33
C ILE A 38 -9.37 20.43 -7.67
N LEU A 39 -10.70 20.25 -7.62
CA LEU A 39 -11.31 19.01 -7.10
C LEU A 39 -10.97 17.81 -7.98
N ILE A 40 -11.03 17.96 -9.30
CA ILE A 40 -10.64 16.92 -10.27
C ILE A 40 -9.14 16.62 -10.15
N ILE A 41 -8.30 17.66 -10.07
CA ILE A 41 -6.87 17.57 -9.78
C ILE A 41 -6.65 16.82 -8.47
N SER A 42 -7.41 17.07 -7.40
CA SER A 42 -7.25 16.33 -6.13
C SER A 42 -7.64 14.84 -6.22
N LEU A 43 -8.40 14.44 -7.25
CA LEU A 43 -8.67 13.04 -7.57
C LEU A 43 -7.56 12.40 -8.42
N PHE A 44 -6.82 13.22 -9.19
CA PHE A 44 -5.72 12.77 -10.06
C PHE A 44 -4.32 12.99 -9.48
N HIS A 45 -4.19 13.83 -8.47
CA HIS A 45 -2.96 14.08 -7.74
C HIS A 45 -3.03 13.23 -6.48
N CYS A 46 -2.60 11.98 -6.60
CA CYS A 46 -1.85 11.42 -5.49
C CYS A 46 -0.68 12.38 -5.28
N PRO A 47 -0.51 13.00 -4.10
CA PRO A 47 0.79 13.49 -3.72
C PRO A 47 1.65 12.25 -3.53
N CYS A 48 2.13 11.65 -4.62
CA CYS A 48 3.26 10.74 -4.57
C CYS A 48 4.45 11.68 -4.44
N PRO A 49 5.04 11.81 -3.24
CA PRO A 49 6.29 12.51 -3.09
C PRO A 49 7.28 11.54 -3.70
N ASN A 50 7.60 11.73 -4.98
CA ASN A 50 8.65 10.99 -5.67
C ASN A 50 10.02 11.42 -5.12
N ALA A 51 10.23 11.22 -3.82
CA ALA A 51 11.54 10.87 -3.34
C ALA A 51 11.77 9.43 -3.82
N PRO A 52 12.91 9.13 -4.48
CA PRO A 52 13.37 7.76 -4.55
C PRO A 52 13.76 7.36 -3.12
N THR A 53 12.78 6.99 -2.29
CA THR A 53 13.09 6.26 -1.08
C THR A 53 13.37 4.84 -1.54
N HIS A 54 14.62 4.59 -1.89
CA HIS A 54 15.19 3.26 -1.71
C HIS A 54 15.22 3.00 -0.20
N VAL A 55 14.02 2.83 0.39
CA VAL A 55 13.89 2.16 1.68
C VAL A 55 14.32 0.75 1.33
N LYS A 56 15.57 0.43 1.66
CA LYS A 56 16.06 -0.93 1.57
C LYS A 56 15.10 -1.74 2.43
N GLY A 57 14.17 -2.46 1.79
CA GLY A 57 13.22 -3.26 2.54
C GLY A 57 13.98 -4.34 3.29
N TYR A 58 13.41 -4.79 4.39
CA TYR A 58 14.04 -5.79 5.24
C TYR A 58 14.09 -7.12 4.50
N GLU A 59 15.19 -7.85 4.71
CA GLU A 59 15.36 -9.22 4.26
C GLU A 59 15.14 -10.16 5.45
N LEU A 60 14.38 -11.22 5.22
CA LEU A 60 14.12 -12.27 6.20
C LEU A 60 14.54 -13.61 5.62
N ASP A 61 15.60 -14.19 6.18
CA ASP A 61 16.06 -15.54 5.88
C ASP A 61 15.49 -16.52 6.90
N LYS A 62 14.81 -17.55 6.41
CA LYS A 62 14.22 -18.59 7.25
C LYS A 62 14.84 -19.93 6.92
N LYS A 63 15.39 -20.59 7.95
CA LYS A 63 15.77 -22.00 7.88
C LYS A 63 14.69 -22.87 8.50
N VAL A 64 14.29 -23.91 7.79
CA VAL A 64 13.35 -24.92 8.25
C VAL A 64 14.06 -26.27 8.32
N VAL A 65 14.03 -26.86 9.52
CA VAL A 65 14.64 -28.16 9.80
C VAL A 65 13.66 -29.07 10.55
N ASP A 66 13.89 -30.38 10.47
CA ASP A 66 13.19 -31.34 11.32
C ASP A 66 13.76 -31.35 12.75
N GLN A 67 13.15 -32.16 13.63
CA GLN A 67 13.59 -32.34 15.01
C GLN A 67 15.00 -32.93 15.18
N TYR A 68 15.56 -33.53 14.13
CA TYR A 68 16.91 -34.06 14.10
C TYR A 68 17.93 -33.07 13.50
N GLY A 69 17.46 -31.89 13.07
CA GLY A 69 18.28 -30.86 12.45
C GLY A 69 18.50 -31.03 10.95
N ASN A 70 17.82 -31.96 10.29
CA ASN A 70 17.91 -32.14 8.84
C ASN A 70 17.14 -31.02 8.13
N PRO A 71 17.70 -30.41 7.07
CA PRO A 71 16.98 -29.41 6.29
C PRO A 71 15.73 -30.02 5.62
N LEU A 72 14.66 -29.24 5.58
CA LEU A 72 13.42 -29.63 4.91
C LEU A 72 13.28 -28.83 3.62
N GLU A 73 13.53 -29.47 2.47
CA GLU A 73 13.31 -28.91 1.13
C GLU A 73 11.82 -28.94 0.76
N GLY A 74 11.30 -27.89 0.12
CA GLY A 74 9.91 -27.81 -0.32
C GLY A 74 8.90 -27.53 0.80
N ALA A 75 9.34 -27.07 1.98
CA ALA A 75 8.46 -26.57 3.02
C ALA A 75 7.84 -25.23 2.58
N THR A 76 6.52 -25.14 2.60
CA THR A 76 5.80 -23.91 2.30
C THR A 76 5.89 -22.96 3.48
N VAL A 77 6.42 -21.76 3.25
CA VAL A 77 6.53 -20.69 4.25
C VAL A 77 5.68 -19.51 3.80
N ILE A 78 4.72 -19.12 4.63
CA ILE A 78 3.79 -18.00 4.39
C ILE A 78 4.00 -16.95 5.46
N LEU A 79 4.15 -15.70 5.02
CA LEU A 79 4.27 -14.53 5.88
C LEU A 79 2.95 -13.74 5.86
N TYR A 80 2.34 -13.56 7.03
CA TYR A 80 1.13 -12.77 7.20
C TYR A 80 1.43 -11.46 7.90
N ASN A 81 0.78 -10.38 7.49
CA ASN A 81 0.82 -9.11 8.22
C ASN A 81 -0.01 -9.26 9.50
N HIS A 82 0.59 -9.01 10.66
CA HIS A 82 -0.08 -9.21 11.94
C HIS A 82 -1.34 -8.34 12.11
N LYS A 83 -1.34 -7.12 11.57
CA LYS A 83 -2.39 -6.14 11.81
C LYS A 83 -3.68 -6.47 11.07
N ASN A 84 -3.59 -6.95 9.83
CA ASN A 84 -4.75 -7.20 8.97
C ASN A 84 -4.93 -8.69 8.62
N GLY A 85 -4.00 -9.56 9.00
CA GLY A 85 -4.05 -11.00 8.71
C GLY A 85 -3.86 -11.36 7.24
N MET A 86 -3.49 -10.41 6.39
CA MET A 86 -3.31 -10.65 4.95
C MET A 86 -1.98 -11.33 4.67
N VAL A 87 -1.96 -12.22 3.66
CA VAL A 87 -0.72 -12.78 3.12
C VAL A 87 0.11 -11.66 2.51
N VAL A 88 1.36 -11.56 2.96
CA VAL A 88 2.36 -10.60 2.48
C VAL A 88 3.23 -11.26 1.43
N ALA A 89 3.68 -12.50 1.70
CA ALA A 89 4.50 -13.27 0.80
C ALA A 89 4.38 -14.77 1.10
N GLN A 90 4.72 -15.59 0.11
CA GLN A 90 4.83 -17.03 0.22
C GLN A 90 6.07 -17.48 -0.55
N ASN A 91 6.82 -18.41 0.03
CA ASN A 91 7.96 -19.04 -0.63
C ASN A 91 8.11 -20.50 -0.18
N GLU A 92 8.90 -21.28 -0.89
CA GLU A 92 9.27 -22.65 -0.52
C GLU A 92 10.75 -22.71 -0.15
N THR A 93 11.11 -23.65 0.72
CA THR A 93 12.52 -23.87 1.10
C THR A 93 13.29 -24.64 0.04
N ASP A 94 14.55 -24.30 -0.13
CA ASP A 94 15.50 -24.98 -1.03
C ASP A 94 16.05 -26.29 -0.46
N GLU A 95 16.94 -26.95 -1.21
CA GLU A 95 17.65 -28.20 -0.81
C GLU A 95 18.40 -28.09 0.54
N ASN A 96 18.73 -26.88 0.97
CA ASN A 96 19.42 -26.59 2.23
C ASN A 96 18.45 -26.17 3.35
N GLY A 97 17.13 -26.21 3.08
CA GLY A 97 16.06 -25.86 4.00
C GLY A 97 15.88 -24.35 4.18
N TRP A 98 16.42 -23.52 3.29
CA TRP A 98 16.36 -22.06 3.38
C TRP A 98 15.29 -21.47 2.45
N CYS A 99 14.60 -20.44 2.93
CA CYS A 99 13.85 -19.54 2.07
C CYS A 99 14.12 -18.08 2.46
N ASN A 100 14.02 -17.18 1.49
CA ASN A 100 14.27 -15.75 1.66
C ASN A 100 13.05 -14.93 1.25
N PHE A 101 12.79 -13.86 2.02
CA PHE A 101 11.82 -12.82 1.70
C PHE A 101 12.53 -11.47 1.63
N THR A 102 12.45 -10.81 0.48
CA THR A 102 13.02 -9.47 0.27
C THR A 102 11.96 -8.38 0.30
N ASN A 103 12.39 -7.13 0.46
CA ASN A 103 11.55 -5.95 0.29
C ASN A 103 10.37 -5.87 1.29
N LEU A 104 10.56 -6.40 2.51
CA LEU A 104 9.56 -6.33 3.56
C LEU A 104 9.53 -4.94 4.19
N GLN A 105 8.34 -4.47 4.58
CA GLN A 105 8.20 -3.24 5.36
C GLN A 105 8.48 -3.51 6.84
N TYR A 106 8.90 -2.49 7.59
CA TYR A 106 9.00 -2.61 9.04
C TYR A 106 7.63 -3.01 9.63
N GLY A 107 7.63 -3.85 10.67
CA GLY A 107 6.38 -4.25 11.31
C GLY A 107 6.39 -5.66 11.90
N HIS A 108 5.19 -6.07 12.32
CA HIS A 108 4.95 -7.37 12.93
C HIS A 108 4.34 -8.31 11.91
N TYR A 109 4.89 -9.51 11.85
CA TYR A 109 4.48 -10.56 10.94
C TYR A 109 4.24 -11.86 11.70
N PHE A 110 3.33 -12.65 11.16
CA PHE A 110 3.10 -14.02 11.59
C PHE A 110 3.62 -14.95 10.50
N LEU A 111 4.61 -15.76 10.85
CA LEU A 111 5.17 -16.76 9.97
C LEU A 111 4.45 -18.09 10.19
N TRP A 112 3.97 -18.69 9.11
CA TRP A 112 3.38 -20.02 9.12
C TRP A 112 4.15 -20.91 8.16
N VAL A 113 4.58 -22.08 8.63
CA VAL A 113 5.34 -23.05 7.87
C VAL A 113 4.54 -24.34 7.82
N SER A 114 4.48 -24.96 6.65
CA SER A 114 3.83 -26.26 6.45
C SER A 114 4.73 -27.18 5.63
N TYR A 115 4.89 -28.42 6.09
CA TYR A 115 5.62 -29.45 5.39
C TYR A 115 4.99 -30.81 5.67
N GLY A 116 4.64 -31.56 4.62
CA GLY A 116 4.06 -32.90 4.76
C GLY A 116 2.81 -32.98 5.66
N GLY A 117 1.99 -31.92 5.71
CA GLY A 117 0.79 -31.85 6.54
C GLY A 117 1.03 -31.47 8.01
N ILE A 118 2.28 -31.21 8.40
CA ILE A 118 2.64 -30.68 9.72
C ILE A 118 2.87 -29.18 9.59
N THR A 119 2.40 -28.41 10.58
CA THR A 119 2.51 -26.96 10.58
C THR A 119 3.22 -26.45 11.83
N SER A 120 4.02 -25.39 11.68
CA SER A 120 4.60 -24.64 12.80
C SER A 120 4.53 -23.14 12.49
N SER A 121 4.49 -22.31 13.53
CA SER A 121 4.32 -20.88 13.36
C SER A 121 5.06 -20.06 14.41
N GLU A 122 5.51 -18.87 14.02
CA GLU A 122 6.30 -17.98 14.87
C GLU A 122 5.97 -16.51 14.58
N TRP A 123 6.04 -15.66 15.59
CA TRP A 123 5.91 -14.20 15.43
C TRP A 123 7.26 -13.59 15.06
N VAL A 124 7.31 -12.81 13.98
CA VAL A 124 8.52 -12.12 13.51
C VAL A 124 8.33 -10.60 13.59
N TRP A 125 9.29 -9.91 14.19
CA TRP A 125 9.21 -8.49 14.51
C TRP A 125 10.35 -7.78 13.78
N LEU A 126 10.08 -7.20 12.61
CA LEU A 126 11.07 -6.48 11.83
C LEU A 126 11.23 -5.06 12.40
N LYS A 127 12.34 -4.84 13.12
CA LYS A 127 12.77 -3.54 13.65
C LYS A 127 13.99 -3.04 12.89
N GLU A 128 14.31 -1.75 13.05
CA GLU A 128 15.12 -0.93 12.13
C GLU A 128 16.54 -1.38 11.78
N ASP A 129 17.06 -2.50 12.28
CA ASP A 129 18.33 -3.04 11.79
C ASP A 129 18.46 -4.56 12.01
N ILE A 130 19.01 -5.24 10.97
CA ILE A 130 19.71 -6.54 10.95
C ILE A 130 18.86 -7.79 10.65
N ASN A 131 19.19 -8.42 9.52
CA ASN A 131 18.77 -9.72 9.01
C ASN A 131 18.48 -10.73 10.13
N ILE A 132 17.20 -11.07 10.33
CA ILE A 132 16.78 -12.03 11.34
C ILE A 132 16.89 -13.42 10.75
N THR A 133 17.83 -14.22 11.24
CA THR A 133 17.97 -15.63 10.86
C THR A 133 17.32 -16.51 11.94
N ASN A 134 16.04 -16.85 11.79
CA ASN A 134 15.35 -17.73 12.75
C ASN A 134 15.28 -19.15 12.22
N THR A 135 15.77 -20.14 12.97
CA THR A 135 15.56 -21.56 12.65
C THR A 135 14.25 -22.04 13.25
N LEU A 136 13.34 -22.59 12.44
CA LEU A 136 12.13 -23.25 12.93
C LEU A 136 12.29 -24.76 12.84
N THR A 137 12.02 -25.43 13.95
CA THR A 137 11.97 -26.88 14.04
C THR A 137 10.54 -27.36 13.92
N LEU A 138 10.28 -28.30 13.01
CA LEU A 138 9.01 -29.01 12.89
C LEU A 138 9.10 -30.36 13.60
N PRO A 139 8.13 -30.73 14.46
CA PRO A 139 8.07 -32.08 15.02
C PRO A 139 7.69 -33.04 13.89
N THR A 140 8.55 -33.99 13.53
CA THR A 140 8.32 -34.92 12.40
C THR A 140 7.69 -36.25 12.82
N GLU A 141 7.22 -36.37 14.06
CA GLU A 141 6.54 -37.57 14.58
C GLU A 141 5.15 -37.73 13.96
N GLY A 142 5.09 -38.21 12.72
CA GLY A 142 3.83 -38.52 12.04
C GLY A 142 3.92 -38.82 10.54
N LEU A 143 5.03 -38.48 9.88
CA LEU A 143 5.19 -38.64 8.43
C LEU A 143 5.74 -40.01 7.98
N GLY A 144 5.93 -40.96 8.91
CA GLY A 144 6.63 -42.22 8.64
C GLY A 144 5.83 -43.52 8.89
N ALA A 145 4.50 -43.49 8.92
CA ALA A 145 3.71 -44.70 9.26
C ALA A 145 2.57 -45.04 8.28
N CYS A 146 2.73 -44.79 6.98
CA CYS A 146 1.85 -45.37 5.96
C CYS A 146 2.62 -45.74 4.67
N GLY A 147 2.86 -47.05 4.48
CA GLY A 147 3.32 -47.72 3.25
C GLY A 147 4.85 -47.81 3.12
N LEU A 148 5.50 -48.97 2.98
CA LEU A 148 5.12 -50.31 2.52
C LEU A 148 5.94 -51.37 3.29
#